data_AF-A0A7J6RRF6-F1
#
_entry.id   AF-A0A7J6RRF6-F1
#
_cell.length_a   1.000
_cell.length_b   1.000
_cell.length_c   1.000
_cell.angle_alpha   90.00
_cell.angle_beta   90.00
_cell.angle_gamma   90.00
#
_symmetry.space_group_name_H-M   'P 1'
#
loop_
_entity.id
_entity.type
_entity.pdbx_description
1 polymer ?
#
loop_
_entity_poly.entity_id
_entity_poly.type
_entity_poly.pdbx_seq_one_letter_code
_entity_poly.pdbx_strand_id
1 'polypeptide(L)'
;GYTYVLPKNVLKQFITIADLRTEIGAYMYGVSPPDNPSVKEVRCLVMVPQVGNHQTVTLPNALPHHDYLNDLEPLGWLHTCPHEEQSLSPYDCVMTAKMIHTDHHKSAGGGSRLWSVDTCVVMTCAFTPGSCSLTAYRLTPPGYKWAKENISQIQQATTNPTGYLPTHAEKVQMLLTDSFLGFWIVPEGGIWNYNFMGIKHKADMEYKLVVDNPIDFYHEFHRRSHHLNFAESLAPSSNSLAADQREGTTIADREDVLA
;
A
#
# COMPACT_ATOMS: atom_id res chain seq x y z
N GLY A 1 -13.51 15.90 -17.40
CA GLY A 1 -12.66 15.09 -16.50
C GLY A 1 -13.32 13.75 -16.30
N TYR A 2 -12.56 12.74 -15.86
CA TYR A 2 -13.13 11.43 -15.52
C TYR A 2 -13.75 11.44 -14.13
N THR A 3 -14.74 10.57 -13.93
CA THR A 3 -15.31 10.27 -12.61
C THR A 3 -14.89 8.88 -12.18
N TYR A 4 -14.32 8.76 -10.98
CA TYR A 4 -13.80 7.49 -10.47
C TYR A 4 -14.81 6.85 -9.51
N VAL A 5 -15.08 5.56 -9.67
CA VAL A 5 -16.04 4.82 -8.85
C VAL A 5 -15.29 3.74 -8.09
N LEU A 6 -15.20 3.89 -6.76
CA LEU A 6 -14.50 2.97 -5.86
C LEU A 6 -15.51 2.07 -5.12
N PRO A 7 -15.40 0.74 -5.24
CA PRO A 7 -16.34 -0.15 -4.56
C PRO A 7 -16.07 -0.21 -3.06
N LYS A 8 -17.14 -0.19 -2.25
CA LYS A 8 -17.02 -0.07 -0.79
C LYS A 8 -16.39 -1.29 -0.14
N ASN A 9 -16.45 -2.48 -0.75
CA ASN A 9 -15.90 -3.70 -0.16
C ASN A 9 -14.37 -3.63 -0.05
N VAL A 10 -13.67 -3.23 -1.13
CA VAL A 10 -12.22 -3.09 -1.10
C VAL A 10 -11.80 -1.89 -0.26
N LEU A 11 -12.57 -0.80 -0.26
CA LEU A 11 -12.27 0.35 0.61
C LEU A 11 -12.36 -0.02 2.10
N LYS A 12 -13.42 -0.71 2.51
CA LYS A 12 -13.60 -1.15 3.90
C LYS A 12 -12.42 -2.02 4.32
N GLN A 13 -12.05 -2.99 3.50
CA GLN A 13 -10.92 -3.86 3.78
C GLN A 13 -9.59 -3.10 3.83
N PHE A 14 -9.37 -2.16 2.90
CA PHE A 14 -8.16 -1.30 2.90
C PHE A 14 -8.01 -0.51 4.20
N ILE A 15 -9.11 0.04 4.72
CA ILE A 15 -9.13 0.74 6.01
C ILE A 15 -8.88 -0.25 7.16
N THR A 16 -9.50 -1.42 7.13
CA THR A 16 -9.38 -2.43 8.21
C THR A 16 -7.97 -2.98 8.34
N ILE A 17 -7.26 -3.19 7.23
CA ILE A 17 -5.89 -3.72 7.26
C ILE A 17 -4.84 -2.67 7.62
N ALA A 18 -5.20 -1.38 7.68
CA ALA A 18 -4.26 -0.28 7.85
C ALA A 18 -3.84 -0.05 9.30
N ASP A 19 -2.74 0.68 9.49
CA ASP A 19 -2.37 1.28 10.77
C ASP A 19 -2.80 2.75 10.80
N LEU A 20 -3.09 3.28 11.99
CA LEU A 20 -3.56 4.66 12.15
C LEU A 20 -2.46 5.71 11.99
N ARG A 21 -1.18 5.33 12.10
CA ARG A 21 -0.03 6.25 12.08
C ARG A 21 0.90 5.99 10.91
N THR A 22 0.96 4.77 10.43
CA THR A 22 1.86 4.34 9.36
C THR A 22 1.06 4.26 8.07
N GLU A 23 1.47 5.03 7.08
CA GLU A 23 0.84 5.01 5.77
C GLU A 23 1.02 3.66 5.08
N ILE A 24 -0.04 3.23 4.40
CA ILE A 24 -0.03 2.10 3.48
C ILE A 24 -0.61 2.55 2.13
N GLY A 25 -0.16 1.96 1.04
CA GLY A 25 -0.54 2.30 -0.33
C GLY A 25 -0.90 1.08 -1.17
N ALA A 26 -1.93 1.21 -1.99
CA ALA A 26 -2.40 0.22 -2.97
C ALA A 26 -2.41 0.83 -4.38
N TYR A 27 -2.00 0.05 -5.39
CA TYR A 27 -2.24 0.43 -6.78
C TYR A 27 -3.70 0.18 -7.15
N MET A 28 -4.27 1.04 -8.00
CA MET A 28 -5.64 0.94 -8.48
C MET A 28 -5.67 0.54 -9.94
N TYR A 29 -6.45 -0.49 -10.25
CA TYR A 29 -6.71 -0.94 -11.61
C TYR A 29 -8.21 -1.01 -11.85
N GLY A 30 -8.62 -0.68 -13.07
CA GLY A 30 -10.03 -0.62 -13.40
C GLY A 30 -10.29 -0.56 -14.89
N VAL A 31 -11.52 -0.21 -15.24
CA VAL A 31 -11.96 -0.10 -16.62
C VAL A 31 -13.12 0.88 -16.71
N SER A 32 -13.29 1.53 -17.87
CA SER A 32 -14.52 2.24 -18.16
C SER A 32 -15.65 1.28 -18.53
N PRO A 33 -16.88 1.49 -18.03
CA PRO A 33 -18.01 0.68 -18.46
C PRO A 33 -18.30 0.93 -19.96
N PRO A 34 -18.82 -0.07 -20.71
CA PRO A 34 -18.96 0.01 -22.17
C PRO A 34 -19.85 1.16 -22.67
N ASP A 35 -20.79 1.58 -21.84
CA ASP A 35 -21.77 2.63 -22.11
C ASP A 35 -21.29 4.04 -21.72
N ASN A 36 -20.26 4.15 -20.87
CA ASN A 36 -19.78 5.46 -20.40
C ASN A 36 -18.24 5.53 -20.26
N PRO A 37 -17.52 5.97 -21.31
CA PRO A 37 -16.06 6.09 -21.28
C PRO A 37 -15.54 7.17 -20.33
N SER A 38 -16.39 8.10 -19.87
CA SER A 38 -16.00 9.16 -18.93
C SER A 38 -15.96 8.68 -17.47
N VAL A 39 -16.44 7.47 -17.19
CA VAL A 39 -16.40 6.86 -15.87
C VAL A 39 -15.27 5.83 -15.81
N LYS A 40 -14.59 5.77 -14.67
CA LYS A 40 -13.53 4.81 -14.37
C LYS A 40 -13.93 4.00 -13.15
N GLU A 41 -14.27 2.73 -13.34
CA GLU A 41 -14.64 1.83 -12.25
C GLU A 41 -13.40 1.11 -11.74
N VAL A 42 -13.04 1.33 -10.48
CA VAL A 42 -11.92 0.64 -9.83
C VAL A 42 -12.36 -0.81 -9.57
N ARG A 43 -11.74 -1.76 -10.26
CA ARG A 43 -12.08 -3.19 -10.16
C ARG A 43 -11.13 -3.96 -9.26
N CYS A 44 -9.89 -3.50 -9.16
CA CYS A 44 -8.84 -4.18 -8.41
C CYS A 44 -7.99 -3.20 -7.62
N LEU A 45 -7.70 -3.57 -6.36
CA LEU A 45 -6.62 -2.97 -5.58
C LEU A 45 -5.47 -3.96 -5.51
N VAL A 46 -4.26 -3.50 -5.85
CA VAL A 46 -3.06 -4.32 -5.77
C VAL A 46 -2.18 -3.85 -4.62
N MET A 47 -1.95 -4.76 -3.69
CA MET A 47 -1.06 -4.56 -2.56
C MET A 47 0.32 -5.13 -2.89
N VAL A 48 1.36 -4.35 -2.62
CA VAL A 48 2.75 -4.71 -2.94
C VAL A 48 3.61 -4.65 -1.68
N PRO A 49 4.78 -5.31 -1.66
CA PRO A 49 5.75 -5.13 -0.57
C PRO A 49 5.99 -3.64 -0.33
N GLN A 50 5.92 -3.16 0.90
CA GLN A 50 6.06 -1.73 1.17
C GLN A 50 6.52 -1.43 2.60
N VAL A 51 7.10 -0.25 2.77
CA VAL A 51 7.48 0.32 4.08
C VAL A 51 6.89 1.71 4.17
N GLY A 52 6.15 1.97 5.25
CA GLY A 52 5.48 3.24 5.50
C GLY A 52 6.10 3.98 6.68
N ASN A 53 5.75 5.25 6.80
CA ASN A 53 5.92 6.04 8.02
C ASN A 53 4.72 6.98 8.16
N HIS A 54 4.84 8.04 8.96
CA HIS A 54 3.74 8.97 9.24
C HIS A 54 3.50 10.05 8.17
N GLN A 55 4.31 10.07 7.12
CA GLN A 55 4.25 11.06 6.03
C GLN A 55 4.34 10.43 4.64
N THR A 56 4.92 9.24 4.52
CA THR A 56 5.20 8.62 3.22
C THR A 56 5.08 7.10 3.24
N VAL A 57 4.82 6.54 2.06
CA VAL A 57 4.89 5.10 1.79
C VAL A 57 5.85 4.80 0.65
N THR A 58 6.87 4.00 0.94
CA THR A 58 7.85 3.56 -0.05
C THR A 58 7.41 2.25 -0.66
N LEU A 59 7.20 2.26 -1.98
CA LEU A 59 6.89 1.09 -2.81
C LEU A 59 8.10 0.70 -3.69
N PRO A 60 8.24 -0.58 -4.07
CA PRO A 60 9.22 -1.04 -5.05
C PRO A 60 9.05 -0.36 -6.41
N ASN A 61 10.15 -0.29 -7.17
CA ASN A 61 10.18 0.25 -8.52
C ASN A 61 9.59 -0.72 -9.56
N ALA A 62 9.40 -1.99 -9.21
CA ALA A 62 8.68 -2.95 -10.03
C ALA A 62 7.18 -2.65 -9.92
N LEU A 63 6.52 -2.42 -11.06
CA LEU A 63 5.08 -2.22 -11.12
C LEU A 63 4.35 -3.58 -11.11
N PRO A 64 3.11 -3.63 -10.65
CA PRO A 64 2.32 -4.86 -10.64
C PRO A 64 2.21 -5.50 -12.02
N HIS A 65 2.51 -6.80 -12.11
CA HIS A 65 2.26 -7.61 -13.29
C HIS A 65 1.54 -8.89 -12.87
N HIS A 66 0.38 -9.15 -13.47
CA HIS A 66 -0.43 -10.34 -13.21
C HIS A 66 -1.46 -10.52 -14.33
N ASP A 67 -1.82 -11.77 -14.67
CA ASP A 67 -2.70 -12.05 -15.82
C ASP A 67 -4.07 -11.36 -15.72
N TYR A 68 -4.62 -11.27 -14.50
CA TYR A 68 -5.89 -10.58 -14.25
C TYR A 68 -5.82 -9.05 -14.42
N LEU A 69 -4.63 -8.46 -14.56
CA LEU A 69 -4.45 -7.03 -14.80
C LEU A 69 -4.41 -6.70 -16.29
N ASN A 70 -4.22 -7.68 -17.18
CA ASN A 70 -4.11 -7.47 -18.63
C ASN A 70 -5.35 -6.79 -19.22
N ASP A 71 -6.53 -7.17 -18.72
CA ASP A 71 -7.82 -6.62 -19.16
C ASP A 71 -8.24 -5.37 -18.38
N LEU A 72 -7.37 -4.84 -17.51
CA LEU A 72 -7.57 -3.60 -16.78
C LEU A 72 -6.62 -2.50 -17.24
N GLU A 73 -6.92 -1.26 -16.88
CA GLU A 73 -6.01 -0.12 -17.03
C GLU A 73 -5.60 0.40 -15.65
N PRO A 74 -4.34 0.86 -15.49
CA PRO A 74 -3.92 1.51 -14.25
C PRO A 74 -4.64 2.85 -14.10
N LEU A 75 -5.23 3.07 -12.92
CA LEU A 75 -5.97 4.28 -12.57
C LEU A 75 -5.24 5.14 -11.54
N GLY A 76 -4.07 4.73 -11.10
CA GLY A 76 -3.31 5.42 -10.07
C GLY A 76 -3.14 4.61 -8.79
N TRP A 77 -3.18 5.28 -7.65
CA TRP A 77 -2.96 4.65 -6.36
C TRP A 77 -3.78 5.29 -5.24
N LEU A 78 -4.00 4.52 -4.18
CA LEU A 78 -4.75 4.89 -2.99
C LEU A 78 -3.83 4.70 -1.78
N HIS A 79 -3.74 5.67 -0.88
CA HIS A 79 -3.00 5.52 0.36
C HIS A 79 -3.75 6.07 1.57
N THR A 80 -3.42 5.55 2.75
CA THR A 80 -3.89 6.11 4.01
C THR A 80 -3.06 7.33 4.39
N CYS A 81 -3.68 8.28 5.09
CA CYS A 81 -3.04 9.45 5.65
C CYS A 81 -3.42 9.55 7.15
N PRO A 82 -2.46 9.75 8.07
CA PRO A 82 -2.78 9.88 9.49
C PRO A 82 -3.55 11.16 9.82
N HIS A 83 -3.48 12.17 8.93
CA HIS A 83 -4.15 13.46 9.07
C HIS A 83 -4.74 13.89 7.74
N GLU A 84 -5.78 14.73 7.79
CA GLU A 84 -6.39 15.30 6.59
C GLU A 84 -5.62 16.53 6.11
N GLU A 85 -5.21 16.52 4.84
CA GLU A 85 -4.55 17.64 4.18
C GLU A 85 -5.50 18.40 3.23
N GLN A 86 -5.32 19.72 3.13
CA GLN A 86 -6.15 20.58 2.27
C GLN A 86 -5.82 20.44 0.78
N SER A 87 -4.59 20.04 0.48
CA SER A 87 -4.04 19.83 -0.87
C SER A 87 -3.26 18.53 -0.90
N LEU A 88 -3.03 17.98 -2.09
CA LEU A 88 -2.16 16.82 -2.27
C LEU A 88 -0.74 17.13 -1.78
N SER A 89 -0.06 16.20 -1.11
CA SER A 89 1.29 16.45 -0.62
C SER A 89 2.30 16.57 -1.79
N PRO A 90 3.43 17.29 -1.62
CA PRO A 90 4.46 17.32 -2.64
C PRO A 90 5.08 15.94 -2.88
N TYR A 91 5.15 15.11 -1.84
CA TYR A 91 5.60 13.72 -1.95
C TYR A 91 4.70 12.92 -2.89
N ASP A 92 3.38 12.99 -2.70
CA ASP A 92 2.43 12.26 -3.54
C ASP A 92 2.50 12.72 -4.99
N CYS A 93 2.74 14.02 -5.23
CA CYS A 93 2.96 14.53 -6.57
C CYS A 93 4.17 13.86 -7.25
N VAL A 94 5.31 13.85 -6.55
CA VAL A 94 6.56 13.26 -7.06
C VAL A 94 6.44 11.74 -7.21
N MET A 95 5.79 11.07 -6.25
CA MET A 95 5.57 9.63 -6.28
C MET A 95 4.69 9.23 -7.47
N THR A 96 3.60 9.96 -7.70
CA THR A 96 2.70 9.73 -8.84
C THR A 96 3.42 9.94 -10.17
N ALA A 97 4.21 11.01 -10.29
CA ALA A 97 5.02 11.24 -11.48
C ALA A 97 6.08 10.15 -11.68
N LYS A 98 6.69 9.66 -10.60
CA LYS A 98 7.64 8.53 -10.64
C LYS A 98 6.99 7.26 -11.14
N MET A 99 5.77 6.93 -10.70
CA MET A 99 5.03 5.76 -11.17
C MET A 99 4.76 5.84 -12.68
N ILE A 100 4.19 6.96 -13.15
CA ILE A 100 3.92 7.22 -14.57
C ILE A 100 5.22 7.14 -15.39
N HIS A 101 6.29 7.76 -14.91
CA HIS A 101 7.58 7.76 -15.60
C HIS A 101 8.21 6.37 -15.70
N THR A 102 8.16 5.58 -14.62
CA THR A 102 8.76 4.24 -14.57
C THR A 102 8.06 3.28 -15.51
N ASP A 103 6.73 3.38 -15.62
CA ASP A 103 5.93 2.54 -16.51
C ASP A 103 6.27 2.76 -17.99
N HIS A 104 6.30 4.02 -18.43
CA HIS A 104 6.64 4.38 -19.81
C HIS A 104 8.02 3.88 -20.25
N HIS A 105 8.98 3.77 -19.33
CA HIS A 105 10.31 3.26 -19.63
C HIS A 105 10.39 1.73 -19.74
N LYS A 106 9.52 0.99 -19.06
CA LYS A 106 9.55 -0.49 -19.01
C LYS A 106 8.63 -1.16 -20.04
N SER A 107 7.56 -0.48 -20.45
CA SER A 107 6.51 -1.02 -21.33
C SER A 107 6.82 -0.95 -22.84
N ALA A 108 8.10 -0.80 -23.21
CA ALA A 108 8.56 -0.97 -24.59
C ALA A 108 8.48 -2.44 -25.10
N GLY A 109 8.17 -3.39 -24.22
CA GLY A 109 7.81 -4.78 -24.54
C GLY A 109 6.33 -5.01 -24.26
N GLY A 110 5.53 -5.22 -25.31
CA GLY A 110 4.07 -5.11 -25.31
C GLY A 110 3.28 -5.96 -24.29
N GLY A 111 2.12 -5.44 -23.90
CA GLY A 111 1.03 -6.22 -23.27
C GLY A 111 0.15 -5.40 -22.32
N SER A 112 0.75 -4.61 -21.44
CA SER A 112 0.02 -3.87 -20.40
C SER A 112 -0.36 -2.46 -20.85
N ARG A 113 -1.57 -2.01 -20.48
CA ARG A 113 -1.97 -0.59 -20.67
C ARG A 113 -1.11 0.30 -19.79
N LEU A 114 -0.57 1.33 -20.42
CA LEU A 114 0.33 2.29 -19.79
C LEU A 114 -0.40 3.19 -18.79
N TRP A 115 0.31 3.58 -17.73
CA TRP A 115 -0.07 4.68 -16.86
C TRP A 115 -0.14 5.97 -17.66
N SER A 116 -1.29 6.66 -17.61
CA SER A 116 -1.49 7.93 -18.31
C SER A 116 -1.69 9.06 -17.30
N VAL A 117 -1.08 10.22 -17.57
CA VAL A 117 -1.26 11.44 -16.77
C VAL A 117 -2.73 11.86 -16.70
N ASP A 118 -3.53 11.56 -17.74
CA ASP A 118 -4.93 11.97 -17.82
C ASP A 118 -5.87 11.13 -16.94
N THR A 119 -5.55 9.84 -16.75
CA THR A 119 -6.37 8.85 -16.04
C THR A 119 -5.80 8.47 -14.67
N CYS A 120 -4.53 8.77 -14.40
CA CYS A 120 -3.89 8.47 -13.13
C CYS A 120 -4.33 9.45 -12.05
N VAL A 121 -4.84 8.91 -10.94
CA VAL A 121 -5.23 9.70 -9.77
C VAL A 121 -4.59 9.19 -8.49
N VAL A 122 -4.43 10.09 -7.53
CA VAL A 122 -4.06 9.75 -6.16
C VAL A 122 -5.31 9.87 -5.31
N MET A 123 -5.69 8.78 -4.65
CA MET A 123 -6.73 8.83 -3.63
C MET A 123 -6.07 8.85 -2.26
N THR A 124 -6.38 9.87 -1.47
CA THR A 124 -5.98 9.96 -0.07
C THR A 124 -7.13 9.49 0.81
N CYS A 125 -6.84 8.63 1.78
CA CYS A 125 -7.77 8.17 2.80
C CYS A 125 -7.29 8.66 4.17
N ALA A 126 -7.73 9.85 4.56
CA ALA A 126 -7.34 10.47 5.82
C ALA A 126 -8.18 9.94 7.00
N PHE A 127 -7.52 9.59 8.11
CA PHE A 127 -8.22 9.21 9.33
C PHE A 127 -8.63 10.43 10.15
N THR A 128 -9.91 10.50 10.45
CA THR A 128 -10.53 11.52 11.30
C THR A 128 -11.13 10.85 12.55
N PRO A 129 -11.37 11.56 13.65
CA PRO A 129 -11.91 10.93 14.86
C PRO A 129 -13.23 10.18 14.60
N GLY A 130 -13.18 8.84 14.63
CA GLY A 130 -14.33 7.96 14.42
C GLY A 130 -14.77 7.79 12.95
N SER A 131 -13.99 8.29 11.98
CA SER A 131 -14.34 8.23 10.55
C SER A 131 -13.10 8.30 9.65
N CYS A 132 -13.31 8.31 8.34
CA CYS A 132 -12.27 8.59 7.36
C CYS A 132 -12.81 9.52 6.26
N SER A 133 -11.96 10.41 5.77
CA SER A 133 -12.22 11.30 4.64
C SER A 133 -11.46 10.82 3.41
N LEU A 134 -12.13 10.68 2.28
CA LEU A 134 -11.49 10.34 1.00
C LEU A 134 -11.46 11.55 0.07
N THR A 135 -10.30 11.80 -0.54
CA THR A 135 -10.18 12.79 -1.62
C THR A 135 -9.39 12.20 -2.78
N ALA A 136 -9.83 12.45 -4.01
CA ALA A 136 -9.10 12.08 -5.21
C ALA A 136 -8.48 13.32 -5.87
N TYR A 137 -7.22 13.19 -6.28
CA TYR A 137 -6.44 14.23 -6.92
C TYR A 137 -5.87 13.75 -8.25
N ARG A 138 -5.74 14.66 -9.21
CA ARG A 138 -5.00 14.46 -10.46
C ARG A 138 -3.92 15.52 -10.58
N LEU A 139 -2.76 15.14 -11.13
CA LEU A 139 -1.71 16.09 -11.44
C LEU A 139 -2.11 17.00 -12.61
N THR A 140 -1.94 18.30 -12.43
CA THR A 140 -2.06 19.24 -13.54
C THR A 140 -0.81 19.14 -14.43
N PRO A 141 -0.86 19.55 -15.72
CA PRO A 141 0.32 19.57 -16.57
C PRO A 141 1.56 20.26 -15.96
N PRO A 142 1.46 21.46 -15.33
CA PRO A 142 2.61 22.06 -14.65
C PRO A 142 3.06 21.24 -13.43
N GLY A 143 2.11 20.66 -12.67
CA GLY A 143 2.44 19.81 -11.53
C GLY A 143 3.19 18.55 -11.91
N TYR A 144 2.79 17.88 -13.00
CA TYR A 144 3.52 16.72 -13.53
C TYR A 144 4.93 17.08 -13.99
N LYS A 145 5.10 18.23 -14.66
CA LYS A 145 6.43 18.71 -15.07
C LYS A 145 7.33 18.94 -13.86
N TRP A 146 6.85 19.69 -12.86
CA TRP A 146 7.60 19.93 -11.63
C TRP A 146 7.91 18.62 -10.90
N ALA A 147 6.94 17.72 -10.77
CA ALA A 147 7.10 16.46 -10.06
C ALA A 147 8.14 15.55 -10.74
N LYS A 148 8.15 15.50 -12.08
CA LYS A 148 9.13 14.74 -12.87
C LYS A 148 10.56 15.23 -12.65
N GLU A 149 10.77 16.53 -12.57
CA GLU A 149 12.09 17.14 -12.30
C GLU A 149 12.61 16.82 -10.88
N ASN A 150 11.71 16.47 -9.95
CA ASN A 150 12.04 16.20 -8.55
C ASN A 150 12.10 14.70 -8.17
N ILE A 151 11.92 13.77 -9.12
CA ILE A 151 11.92 12.32 -8.83
C ILE A 151 13.19 11.84 -8.12
N SER A 152 14.37 12.33 -8.53
CA SER A 152 15.64 11.93 -7.91
C SER A 152 15.79 12.40 -6.47
N GLN A 153 15.00 13.38 -6.04
CA GLN A 153 15.02 13.99 -4.72
C GLN A 153 13.73 13.72 -3.94
N ILE A 154 13.00 12.64 -4.26
CA ILE A 154 11.71 12.31 -3.65
C ILE A 154 11.71 12.33 -2.11
N GLN A 155 12.84 11.98 -1.47
CA GLN A 155 12.97 12.02 -0.01
C GLN A 155 12.96 13.44 0.56
N GLN A 156 13.34 14.45 -0.23
CA GLN A 156 13.28 15.87 0.14
C GLN A 156 11.90 16.48 -0.14
N ALA A 157 11.01 15.75 -0.82
CA ALA A 157 9.66 16.22 -1.12
C ALA A 157 8.75 16.30 0.12
N THR A 158 9.18 15.74 1.26
CA THR A 158 8.49 15.83 2.55
C THR A 158 8.77 17.14 3.30
N THR A 159 9.76 17.92 2.88
CA THR A 159 10.23 19.12 3.60
C THR A 159 10.06 20.40 2.78
N ASN A 160 8.86 20.66 2.25
CA ASN A 160 8.55 21.84 1.43
C ASN A 160 9.54 22.05 0.27
N PRO A 161 9.52 21.17 -0.74
CA PRO A 161 10.44 21.24 -1.86
C PRO A 161 10.28 22.55 -2.64
N THR A 162 11.39 23.04 -3.18
CA THR A 162 11.41 24.33 -3.88
C THR A 162 10.53 24.29 -5.12
N GLY A 163 9.71 25.33 -5.30
CA GLY A 163 8.83 25.47 -6.46
C GLY A 163 7.52 24.67 -6.38
N TYR A 164 7.26 23.95 -5.29
CA TYR A 164 5.95 23.31 -5.08
C TYR A 164 4.83 24.36 -4.94
N LEU A 165 3.71 24.11 -5.60
CA LEU A 165 2.48 24.90 -5.49
C LEU A 165 1.28 23.95 -5.29
N PRO A 166 0.31 24.28 -4.43
CA PRO A 166 -0.91 23.50 -4.27
C PRO A 166 -1.71 23.30 -5.58
N THR A 167 -1.54 24.18 -6.56
CA THR A 167 -2.16 24.09 -7.90
C THR A 167 -1.51 23.06 -8.82
N HIS A 168 -0.45 22.38 -8.36
CA HIS A 168 0.15 21.23 -9.06
C HIS A 168 -0.76 20.01 -9.10
N ALA A 169 -1.77 19.97 -8.23
CA ALA A 169 -2.82 18.97 -8.28
C ALA A 169 -4.20 19.63 -8.21
N GLU A 170 -5.18 18.98 -8.80
CA GLU A 170 -6.58 19.39 -8.73
C GLU A 170 -7.45 18.24 -8.24
N LYS A 171 -8.53 18.57 -7.53
CA LYS A 171 -9.50 17.57 -7.07
C LYS A 171 -10.29 17.03 -8.25
N VAL A 172 -10.52 15.72 -8.25
CA VAL A 172 -11.35 15.04 -9.25
C VAL A 172 -12.54 14.37 -8.58
N GLN A 173 -13.58 14.11 -9.36
CA GLN A 173 -14.80 13.51 -8.83
C GLN A 173 -14.57 12.02 -8.55
N MET A 174 -14.89 11.60 -7.32
CA MET A 174 -14.97 10.19 -6.95
C MET A 174 -16.32 9.86 -6.31
N LEU A 175 -16.77 8.63 -6.48
CA LEU A 175 -17.99 8.09 -5.90
C LEU A 175 -17.72 6.73 -5.27
N LEU A 176 -18.42 6.44 -4.18
CA LEU A 176 -18.43 5.10 -3.58
C LEU A 176 -19.62 4.31 -4.10
N THR A 177 -19.44 3.02 -4.37
CA THR A 177 -20.50 2.16 -4.88
C THR A 177 -20.62 0.83 -4.14
N ASP A 178 -21.85 0.33 -4.07
CA ASP A 178 -22.18 -1.05 -3.68
C ASP A 178 -22.69 -1.88 -4.88
N SER A 179 -22.75 -1.28 -6.08
CA SER A 179 -23.32 -1.92 -7.28
C SER A 179 -22.43 -3.02 -7.86
N PHE A 180 -21.14 -3.00 -7.55
CA PHE A 180 -20.21 -4.06 -7.90
C PHE A 180 -19.15 -4.22 -6.81
N LEU A 181 -18.50 -5.38 -6.81
CA LEU A 181 -17.41 -5.70 -5.91
C LEU A 181 -16.07 -5.54 -6.64
N GLY A 182 -15.09 -4.97 -5.94
CA GLY A 182 -13.69 -5.06 -6.35
C GLY A 182 -13.03 -6.31 -5.75
N PHE A 183 -11.84 -6.66 -6.24
CA PHE A 183 -11.03 -7.75 -5.71
C PHE A 183 -9.60 -7.29 -5.41
N TRP A 184 -8.86 -8.14 -4.70
CA TRP A 184 -7.49 -7.88 -4.31
C TRP A 184 -6.51 -8.75 -5.07
N ILE A 185 -5.33 -8.18 -5.30
CA ILE A 185 -4.13 -8.91 -5.66
C ILE A 185 -3.06 -8.52 -4.63
N VAL A 186 -2.35 -9.51 -4.12
CA VAL A 186 -1.36 -9.33 -3.03
C VAL A 186 -0.06 -10.07 -3.37
N PRO A 187 1.04 -9.82 -2.64
CA PRO A 187 2.29 -10.54 -2.88
C PRO A 187 2.12 -12.04 -2.59
N GLU A 188 2.79 -12.88 -3.37
CA GLU A 188 2.87 -14.31 -3.10
C GLU A 188 3.43 -14.54 -1.69
N GLY A 189 2.73 -15.34 -0.87
CA GLY A 189 3.04 -15.52 0.55
C GLY A 189 2.40 -14.48 1.48
N GLY A 190 1.60 -13.54 0.96
CA GLY A 190 0.72 -12.65 1.72
C GLY A 190 1.42 -11.49 2.46
N ILE A 191 2.75 -11.46 2.50
CA ILE A 191 3.52 -10.43 3.18
C ILE A 191 3.63 -9.19 2.29
N TRP A 192 2.85 -8.16 2.61
CA TRP A 192 2.96 -6.85 1.99
C TRP A 192 3.59 -5.81 2.93
N ASN A 193 3.43 -5.96 4.24
CA ASN A 193 3.97 -5.02 5.21
C ASN A 193 5.41 -5.38 5.62
N TYR A 194 6.36 -4.54 5.22
CA TYR A 194 7.78 -4.69 5.56
C TYR A 194 8.23 -3.74 6.67
N ASN A 195 7.33 -3.01 7.34
CA ASN A 195 7.69 -2.10 8.45
C ASN A 195 8.44 -2.82 9.59
N PHE A 196 8.09 -4.08 9.87
CA PHE A 196 8.76 -4.90 10.89
C PHE A 196 9.96 -5.69 10.36
N MET A 197 10.25 -5.57 9.07
CA MET A 197 11.33 -6.28 8.36
C MET A 197 12.06 -5.34 7.41
N GLY A 198 12.26 -4.07 7.79
CA GLY A 198 12.70 -3.00 6.88
C GLY A 198 13.98 -3.31 6.10
N ILE A 199 14.92 -4.05 6.71
CA ILE A 199 16.18 -4.48 6.06
C ILE A 199 15.93 -5.37 4.82
N LYS A 200 14.81 -6.11 4.79
CA LYS A 200 14.42 -6.98 3.68
C LYS A 200 13.74 -6.24 2.53
N HIS A 201 13.29 -5.00 2.75
CA HIS A 201 12.69 -4.19 1.71
C HIS A 201 13.77 -3.48 0.90
N LYS A 202 13.72 -3.61 -0.43
CA LYS A 202 14.63 -2.90 -1.35
C LYS A 202 13.83 -2.24 -2.46
N ALA A 203 14.25 -1.06 -2.90
CA ALA A 203 13.54 -0.33 -3.95
C ALA A 203 13.55 -1.06 -5.31
N ASP A 204 14.57 -1.88 -5.57
CA ASP A 204 14.75 -2.67 -6.79
C ASP A 204 14.25 -4.12 -6.66
N MET A 205 13.55 -4.46 -5.57
CA MET A 205 13.06 -5.83 -5.39
C MET A 205 11.99 -6.19 -6.42
N GLU A 206 12.04 -7.45 -6.86
CA GLU A 206 10.97 -8.07 -7.63
C GLU A 206 10.04 -8.85 -6.69
N TYR A 207 8.79 -9.01 -7.12
CA TYR A 207 7.78 -9.74 -6.38
C TYR A 207 6.81 -10.41 -7.33
N LYS A 208 6.22 -11.51 -6.87
CA LYS A 208 5.13 -12.21 -7.54
C LYS A 208 3.82 -11.87 -6.86
N LEU A 209 2.74 -11.95 -7.63
CA LEU A 209 1.41 -11.57 -7.20
C LEU A 209 0.46 -12.75 -7.31
N VAL A 210 -0.52 -12.80 -6.41
CA VAL A 210 -1.61 -13.78 -6.40
C VAL A 210 -2.94 -13.09 -6.09
N VAL A 211 -4.04 -13.67 -6.57
CA VAL A 211 -5.40 -13.23 -6.20
C VAL A 211 -5.72 -13.77 -4.81
N ASP A 212 -5.60 -12.91 -3.81
CA ASP A 212 -5.98 -13.20 -2.42
C ASP A 212 -6.24 -11.88 -1.68
N ASN A 213 -6.81 -11.97 -0.49
CA ASN A 213 -7.10 -10.85 0.38
C ASN A 213 -5.86 -10.40 1.17
N PRO A 214 -5.64 -9.08 1.35
CA PRO A 214 -4.56 -8.60 2.21
C PRO A 214 -4.82 -8.95 3.68
N ILE A 215 -3.76 -9.36 4.37
CA ILE A 215 -3.75 -9.59 5.82
C ILE A 215 -3.54 -8.26 6.58
N ASP A 216 -3.97 -8.20 7.83
CA ASP A 216 -3.91 -6.99 8.65
C ASP A 216 -2.47 -6.49 8.91
N PHE A 217 -2.31 -5.17 9.16
CA PHE A 217 -1.01 -4.56 9.43
C PHE A 217 -0.19 -5.31 10.49
N TYR A 218 -0.84 -5.69 11.60
CA TYR A 218 -0.24 -6.36 12.75
C TYR A 218 -0.36 -7.90 12.70
N HIS A 219 -0.69 -8.49 11.55
CA HIS A 219 -0.73 -9.95 11.42
C HIS A 219 0.62 -10.61 11.78
N GLU A 220 0.59 -11.83 12.34
CA GLU A 220 1.79 -12.55 12.81
C GLU A 220 2.85 -12.73 11.71
N PHE A 221 2.41 -12.95 10.47
CA PHE A 221 3.30 -13.10 9.31
C PHE A 221 4.09 -11.82 8.97
N HIS A 222 3.57 -10.63 9.29
CA HIS A 222 4.32 -9.40 9.16
C HIS A 222 5.36 -9.22 10.27
N ARG A 223 5.14 -9.86 11.42
CA ARG A 223 5.86 -9.58 12.68
C ARG A 223 6.63 -10.77 13.23
N ARG A 224 7.01 -11.72 12.37
CA ARG A 224 7.62 -13.02 12.75
C ARG A 224 8.74 -12.93 13.79
N SER A 225 9.59 -11.90 13.74
CA SER A 225 10.66 -11.69 14.72
C SER A 225 10.16 -11.59 16.17
N HIS A 226 9.01 -10.94 16.40
CA HIS A 226 8.41 -10.83 17.73
C HIS A 226 8.03 -12.19 18.32
N HIS A 227 7.68 -13.15 17.46
CA HIS A 227 7.28 -14.50 17.87
C HIS A 227 8.48 -15.45 18.01
N LEU A 228 9.55 -15.22 17.22
CA LEU A 228 10.77 -16.03 17.29
C LEU A 228 11.62 -15.73 18.54
N ASN A 229 11.63 -14.49 19.02
CA ASN A 229 12.39 -14.11 20.23
C ASN A 229 12.03 -14.96 21.46
N PHE A 230 10.76 -15.35 21.59
CA PHE A 230 10.31 -16.21 22.68
C PHE A 230 10.83 -17.65 22.53
N ALA A 231 10.82 -18.19 21.31
CA ALA A 231 11.31 -19.53 21.02
C ALA A 231 12.81 -19.68 21.31
N GLU A 232 13.62 -18.64 21.05
CA GLU A 232 15.04 -18.62 21.40
C GLU A 232 15.26 -18.63 22.93
N SER A 233 14.41 -17.93 23.69
CA SER A 233 14.50 -17.91 25.15
C SER A 233 14.09 -19.23 25.82
N LEU A 234 13.22 -20.00 25.17
CA LEU A 234 12.77 -21.32 25.62
C LEU A 234 13.61 -22.46 25.05
N ALA A 235 14.48 -22.20 24.06
CA ALA A 235 15.36 -23.20 23.52
C ALA A 235 16.25 -23.70 24.67
N PRO A 236 16.22 -25.01 24.99
CA PRO A 236 17.02 -25.52 26.08
C PRO A 236 18.48 -25.23 25.75
N SER A 237 19.11 -24.35 26.51
CA SER A 237 20.56 -24.33 26.57
C SER A 237 20.98 -25.75 26.88
N SER A 238 21.89 -26.35 26.11
CA SER A 238 22.35 -27.72 26.31
C SER A 238 23.00 -27.98 27.69
N ASN A 239 22.99 -26.99 28.59
CA ASN A 239 23.46 -27.04 29.96
C ASN A 239 22.36 -26.93 31.04
N SER A 240 21.08 -26.69 30.71
CA SER A 240 20.03 -26.51 31.74
C SER A 240 19.45 -27.82 32.27
N LEU A 241 19.71 -28.97 31.62
CA LEU A 241 19.33 -30.30 32.13
C LEU A 241 20.23 -30.79 33.28
N ALA A 242 21.27 -30.04 33.66
CA ALA A 242 22.19 -30.42 34.74
C ALA A 242 22.05 -29.56 36.02
N ALA A 243 21.20 -28.53 36.03
CA ALA A 243 21.10 -27.58 37.15
C ALA A 243 19.84 -27.74 38.03
N ASP A 244 18.91 -28.63 37.69
CA ASP A 244 17.62 -28.74 38.37
C ASP A 244 17.63 -29.67 39.59
N GLN A 245 18.65 -29.52 40.47
CA GLN A 245 18.65 -30.20 41.77
C GLN A 245 18.64 -29.26 42.97
N ARG A 246 18.61 -27.93 42.79
CA ARG A 246 18.60 -27.01 43.93
C ARG A 246 17.82 -25.74 43.64
N GLU A 247 16.49 -25.85 43.59
CA GLU A 247 15.58 -24.88 44.19
C GLU A 247 14.17 -25.48 44.20
N GLY A 248 13.57 -25.55 45.40
CA GLY A 248 12.24 -26.11 45.62
C GLY A 248 11.15 -25.22 45.07
N THR A 249 11.02 -25.18 43.74
CA THR A 249 9.85 -24.63 43.08
C THR A 249 8.84 -25.75 42.93
N THR A 250 7.76 -25.69 43.71
CA THR A 250 6.59 -26.55 43.54
C THR A 250 6.04 -26.32 42.13
N ILE A 251 6.41 -27.17 41.18
CA ILE A 251 5.64 -27.31 39.95
C ILE A 251 4.32 -27.90 40.41
N ALA A 252 3.27 -27.06 40.48
CA ALA A 252 1.94 -27.52 40.86
C ALA A 252 1.56 -28.70 39.96
N ASP A 253 1.18 -29.84 40.56
CA ASP A 253 0.69 -31.01 39.84
C ASP A 253 -0.44 -30.57 38.89
N ARG A 254 -0.15 -30.58 37.59
CA ARG A 254 -1.13 -30.32 36.54
C ARG A 254 -1.68 -31.64 36.06
N GLU A 255 -2.75 -32.08 36.71
CA GLU A 255 -3.60 -33.12 36.16
C GLU A 255 -4.38 -32.53 34.96
N ASP A 256 -3.75 -32.52 33.78
CA ASP A 256 -4.43 -32.22 32.51
C ASP A 256 -5.26 -33.45 32.08
N VAL A 257 -6.41 -33.63 32.74
CA VAL A 257 -7.37 -34.72 32.50
C VAL A 257 -8.33 -34.41 31.33
N LEU A 258 -8.22 -33.22 30.74
CA LEU A 258 -8.99 -32.82 29.56
C LEU A 258 -8.03 -32.49 28.42
N ALA A 259 -8.18 -33.23 27.33
CA ALA A 259 -7.48 -33.01 26.07
C ALA A 259 -7.99 -31.76 25.35
#